data_AF-A0A1T5MG57-F1
#
_entry.id   AF-A0A1T5MG57-F1
#
_cell.length_a   1.000
_cell.length_b   1.000
_cell.length_c   1.000
_cell.angle_alpha   90.00
_cell.angle_beta   90.00
_cell.angle_gamma   90.00
#
_symmetry.space_group_name_H-M   'P 1'
#
loop_
_entity.id
_entity.type
_entity.pdbx_description
1 polymer ?
#
loop_
_entity_poly.entity_id
_entity_poly.type
_entity_poly.pdbx_seq_one_letter_code
_entity_poly.pdbx_strand_id
1 'polypeptide(L)'
;MENKKEGNGYAQWGKKINWKKRVKAVCKPCWELKYCPYGPLVEDFPLKEKRDDKSCRIFGHDCPVFTMAEPFTETKELRNISRQIPRVTQFRVLKRENQICSVCGKSVKDDDIEFDHVIPWSKGGSSEENNIRLLCSSCNRKRGKKFEKEYLVESFIDHLTEPDDDKGVWLLRAAVAFGHDFKRDNKRAPTAQDYADHLADGELTAFEDIAVNYFSDVTVFFQGKRPYELSTSQFNALKFRWGFKTGGVHTIKDTVKQLGIDLEDYFLAERNLVQRLGIRIKETKNVLDKWKKL
;
A
#
# COMPACT_ATOMS: atom_id res chain seq x y z
N MET A 1 14.63 -48.42 -21.64
CA MET A 1 15.82 -47.73 -21.09
C MET A 1 15.48 -46.25 -21.02
N GLU A 2 15.39 -45.71 -19.81
CA GLU A 2 14.85 -44.38 -19.51
C GLU A 2 15.78 -43.24 -19.94
N ASN A 3 15.21 -42.25 -20.63
CA ASN A 3 15.87 -41.01 -21.02
C ASN A 3 16.19 -40.16 -19.78
N LYS A 4 17.48 -39.95 -19.50
CA LYS A 4 17.95 -38.97 -18.53
C LYS A 4 17.55 -37.57 -18.99
N LYS A 5 16.60 -36.95 -18.28
CA LYS A 5 16.25 -35.53 -18.44
C LYS A 5 17.48 -34.68 -18.18
N GLU A 6 18.05 -34.11 -19.23
CA GLU A 6 19.06 -33.06 -19.12
C GLU A 6 18.47 -31.90 -18.29
N GLY A 7 19.10 -31.62 -17.15
CA GLY A 7 18.64 -30.57 -16.26
C GLY A 7 18.68 -29.22 -16.97
N ASN A 8 17.55 -28.49 -16.94
CA ASN A 8 17.37 -27.13 -17.45
C ASN A 8 18.69 -26.33 -17.44
N GLY A 9 19.16 -25.89 -18.62
CA GLY A 9 20.43 -25.18 -18.78
C GLY A 9 20.60 -23.97 -17.86
N TYR A 10 19.49 -23.36 -17.43
CA TYR A 10 19.47 -22.29 -16.43
C TYR A 10 19.92 -22.76 -15.04
N ALA A 11 19.57 -23.98 -14.64
CA ALA A 11 19.99 -24.58 -13.38
C ALA A 11 21.48 -24.96 -13.40
N GLN A 12 22.02 -25.35 -14.56
CA GLN A 12 23.44 -25.63 -14.72
C GLN A 12 24.28 -24.34 -14.75
N TRP A 13 23.83 -23.31 -15.48
CA TRP A 13 24.43 -21.98 -15.47
C TRP A 13 24.43 -21.36 -14.06
N GLY A 14 23.30 -21.43 -13.36
CA GLY A 14 23.17 -20.92 -11.99
C GLY A 14 24.10 -21.63 -10.99
N LYS A 15 24.39 -22.91 -11.19
CA LYS A 15 25.42 -23.62 -10.41
C LYS A 15 26.83 -23.11 -10.74
N LYS A 16 27.14 -22.89 -12.03
CA LYS A 16 28.47 -22.45 -12.51
C LYS A 16 28.89 -21.08 -11.95
N ILE A 17 27.95 -20.14 -11.81
CA ILE A 17 28.24 -18.80 -11.27
C ILE A 17 28.00 -18.66 -9.76
N ASN A 18 27.75 -19.77 -9.07
CA ASN A 18 27.44 -19.80 -7.64
C ASN A 18 26.26 -18.87 -7.27
N TRP A 19 25.18 -18.97 -8.06
CA TRP A 19 24.00 -18.10 -8.03
C TRP A 19 23.39 -17.92 -6.64
N LYS A 20 23.28 -18.99 -5.84
CA LYS A 20 22.72 -18.91 -4.48
C LYS A 20 23.51 -17.97 -3.55
N LYS A 21 24.82 -17.82 -3.78
CA LYS A 21 25.67 -16.89 -3.04
C LYS A 21 25.54 -15.47 -3.61
N ARG A 22 25.49 -15.34 -4.94
CA ARG A 22 25.31 -14.05 -5.65
C ARG A 22 23.95 -13.41 -5.40
N VAL A 23 22.84 -14.14 -5.41
CA VAL A 23 21.49 -13.58 -5.14
C VAL A 23 21.40 -12.90 -3.77
N LYS A 24 22.10 -13.42 -2.78
CA LYS A 24 22.21 -12.80 -1.44
C LYS A 24 23.09 -11.53 -1.46
N ALA A 25 23.84 -11.31 -2.52
CA ALA A 25 24.86 -10.29 -2.69
C ALA A 25 24.48 -9.24 -3.75
N VAL A 26 23.50 -9.52 -4.61
CA VAL A 26 22.98 -8.61 -5.62
C VAL A 26 22.16 -7.55 -4.91
N CYS A 27 22.71 -6.33 -4.90
CA CYS A 27 21.96 -5.19 -4.45
C CYS A 27 21.17 -4.62 -5.61
N LYS A 28 19.86 -4.41 -5.45
CA LYS A 28 19.05 -3.83 -6.53
C LYS A 28 19.44 -2.35 -6.68
N PRO A 29 19.87 -1.87 -7.87
CA PRO A 29 20.27 -0.47 -8.06
C PRO A 29 19.14 0.52 -7.81
N CYS A 30 17.90 0.06 -7.92
CA CYS A 30 16.73 0.85 -7.59
C CYS A 30 16.70 1.33 -6.12
N TRP A 31 17.52 0.76 -5.23
CA TRP A 31 17.67 1.22 -3.84
C TRP A 31 18.56 2.46 -3.70
N GLU A 32 19.53 2.65 -4.60
CA GLU A 32 20.34 3.88 -4.63
C GLU A 32 19.61 5.00 -5.39
N LEU A 33 19.02 4.64 -6.54
CA LEU A 33 18.42 5.60 -7.46
C LEU A 33 17.04 6.09 -7.00
N LYS A 34 16.42 5.44 -6.01
CA LYS A 34 15.00 5.62 -5.62
C LYS A 34 14.02 5.54 -6.80
N TYR A 35 14.46 4.91 -7.89
CA TYR A 35 13.78 4.78 -9.16
C TYR A 35 14.10 3.40 -9.74
N CYS A 36 13.17 2.78 -10.47
CA CYS A 36 13.45 1.50 -11.12
C CYS A 36 14.24 1.74 -12.41
N PRO A 37 15.53 1.37 -12.49
CA PRO A 37 16.35 1.66 -13.67
C PRO A 37 15.90 0.90 -14.93
N TYR A 38 15.03 -0.10 -14.77
CA TYR A 38 14.50 -0.90 -15.85
C TYR A 38 13.31 -0.25 -16.57
N GLY A 39 12.74 0.85 -16.04
CA GLY A 39 11.71 1.62 -16.73
C GLY A 39 10.55 0.74 -17.25
N PRO A 40 10.08 0.91 -18.50
CA PRO A 40 8.99 0.10 -19.08
C PRO A 40 9.27 -1.40 -19.16
N LEU A 41 10.54 -1.85 -19.16
CA LEU A 41 10.89 -3.28 -19.21
C LEU A 41 10.26 -4.07 -18.06
N VAL A 42 9.92 -3.40 -16.94
CA VAL A 42 9.27 -4.03 -15.80
C VAL A 42 7.87 -4.58 -16.11
N GLU A 43 7.21 -4.05 -17.14
CA GLU A 43 5.88 -4.47 -17.57
C GLU A 43 5.89 -5.92 -18.10
N ASP A 44 7.00 -6.35 -18.70
CA ASP A 44 7.21 -7.73 -19.18
C ASP A 44 7.50 -8.71 -18.03
N PHE A 45 7.72 -8.22 -16.82
CA PHE A 45 8.02 -9.03 -15.63
C PHE A 45 7.01 -8.78 -14.50
N PRO A 46 5.73 -9.15 -14.68
CA PRO A 46 4.71 -8.95 -13.66
C PRO A 46 5.01 -9.72 -12.37
N LEU A 47 4.52 -9.22 -11.24
CA LEU A 47 4.61 -9.94 -9.97
C LEU A 47 3.94 -11.31 -10.05
N LYS A 48 4.65 -12.35 -9.63
CA LYS A 48 4.07 -13.68 -9.43
C LYS A 48 3.15 -13.71 -8.21
N GLU A 49 2.12 -14.55 -8.28
CA GLU A 49 1.19 -14.79 -7.15
C GLU A 49 1.93 -15.19 -5.86
N LYS A 50 2.93 -16.06 -5.98
CA LYS A 50 3.82 -16.41 -4.88
C LYS A 50 5.12 -15.63 -5.01
N ARG A 51 5.21 -14.57 -4.21
CA ARG A 51 6.39 -13.70 -4.16
C ARG A 51 7.62 -14.50 -3.70
N ASP A 52 8.69 -14.41 -4.46
CA ASP A 52 9.98 -15.02 -4.15
C ASP A 52 11.05 -13.93 -4.00
N ASP A 53 12.33 -14.33 -3.95
CA ASP A 53 13.46 -13.41 -3.82
C ASP A 53 13.61 -12.46 -5.04
N LYS A 54 12.99 -12.80 -6.18
CA LYS A 54 13.05 -12.00 -7.41
C LYS A 54 12.03 -10.86 -7.40
N SER A 55 10.92 -11.05 -6.70
CA SER A 55 9.86 -10.06 -6.59
C SER A 55 10.35 -8.74 -5.97
N CYS A 56 10.27 -7.67 -6.75
CA CYS A 56 10.54 -6.30 -6.33
C CYS A 56 9.36 -5.77 -5.53
N ARG A 57 9.61 -5.45 -4.26
CA ARG A 57 8.60 -4.95 -3.32
C ARG A 57 8.41 -3.43 -3.36
N ILE A 58 9.29 -2.73 -4.08
CA ILE A 58 9.25 -1.26 -4.20
C ILE A 58 8.41 -0.85 -5.41
N PHE A 59 8.67 -1.45 -6.58
CA PHE A 59 8.01 -1.07 -7.85
C PHE A 59 6.99 -2.10 -8.36
N GLY A 60 6.72 -3.16 -7.59
CA GLY A 60 5.62 -4.06 -7.89
C GLY A 60 5.79 -4.95 -9.13
N HIS A 61 6.98 -5.53 -9.33
CA HIS A 61 7.31 -6.37 -10.49
C HIS A 61 8.32 -7.46 -10.10
N ASP A 62 8.48 -8.54 -10.87
CA ASP A 62 9.65 -9.41 -10.72
C ASP A 62 10.88 -8.73 -11.30
N CYS A 63 11.95 -8.59 -10.51
CA CYS A 63 13.05 -7.71 -10.91
C CYS A 63 13.85 -8.31 -12.07
N PRO A 64 13.92 -7.62 -13.25
CA PRO A 64 14.63 -8.12 -14.42
C PRO A 64 16.12 -8.38 -14.15
N VAL A 65 16.68 -7.75 -13.11
CA VAL A 65 18.05 -8.00 -12.65
C VAL A 65 18.38 -9.49 -12.49
N PHE A 66 17.41 -10.30 -12.07
CA PHE A 66 17.62 -11.73 -11.82
C PHE A 66 17.52 -12.61 -13.07
N THR A 67 17.02 -12.07 -14.18
CA THR A 67 16.89 -12.77 -15.48
C THR A 67 17.91 -12.25 -16.48
N MET A 68 18.20 -10.95 -16.45
CA MET A 68 19.08 -10.25 -17.38
C MET A 68 20.54 -10.20 -16.89
N ALA A 69 20.76 -10.29 -15.56
CA ALA A 69 22.09 -10.28 -14.93
C ALA A 69 23.02 -9.16 -15.47
N GLU A 70 22.49 -7.94 -15.62
CA GLU A 70 23.23 -6.84 -16.23
C GLU A 70 24.38 -6.34 -15.33
N PRO A 71 25.62 -6.21 -15.86
CA PRO A 71 26.78 -5.72 -15.10
C PRO A 71 26.58 -4.34 -14.46
N PHE A 72 25.71 -3.50 -15.02
CA PHE A 72 25.39 -2.17 -14.50
C PHE A 72 24.72 -2.17 -13.13
N THR A 73 24.20 -3.33 -12.71
CA THR A 73 23.43 -3.49 -11.47
C THR A 73 24.17 -4.29 -10.41
N GLU A 74 25.29 -4.91 -10.78
CA GLU A 74 26.23 -5.53 -9.87
C GLU A 74 27.20 -4.44 -9.38
N THR A 75 26.98 -3.88 -8.19
CA THR A 75 28.02 -3.07 -7.56
C THR A 75 29.28 -3.94 -7.41
N LYS A 76 30.45 -3.44 -7.83
CA LYS A 76 31.73 -4.18 -7.71
C LYS A 76 32.00 -4.64 -6.27
N GLU A 77 31.50 -3.88 -5.31
CA GLU A 77 31.54 -4.20 -3.89
C GLU A 77 30.18 -4.73 -3.43
N LEU A 78 30.20 -5.81 -2.65
CA LEU A 78 29.01 -6.30 -1.98
C LEU A 78 28.57 -5.26 -0.95
N ARG A 79 27.38 -4.68 -1.12
CA ARG A 79 26.81 -3.83 -0.06
C ARG A 79 26.73 -4.65 1.23
N ASN A 80 27.15 -4.05 2.34
CA ASN A 80 27.18 -4.75 3.62
C ASN A 80 25.75 -5.03 4.10
N ILE A 81 25.24 -6.20 3.75
CA ILE A 81 23.95 -6.73 4.20
C ILE A 81 24.08 -7.48 5.53
N SER A 82 25.06 -7.15 6.37
CA SER A 82 25.10 -7.68 7.73
C SER A 82 23.92 -7.15 8.53
N ARG A 83 23.33 -8.00 9.39
CA ARG A 83 22.34 -7.55 10.38
C ARG A 83 22.97 -6.58 11.38
N GLN A 84 24.26 -6.71 11.63
CA GLN A 84 25.00 -5.83 12.54
C GLN A 84 25.42 -4.56 11.81
N ILE A 85 24.98 -3.42 12.33
CA ILE A 85 25.32 -2.11 11.79
C ILE A 85 26.74 -1.76 12.22
N PRO A 86 27.68 -1.47 11.29
CA PRO A 86 29.04 -1.09 11.64
C PRO A 86 29.10 0.14 12.56
N ARG A 87 30.04 0.17 13.51
CA ARG A 87 30.21 1.31 14.44
C ARG A 87 30.41 2.64 13.72
N VAL A 88 31.18 2.63 12.62
CA VAL A 88 31.38 3.84 11.80
C VAL A 88 30.05 4.38 11.28
N THR A 89 29.17 3.51 10.78
CA THR A 89 27.82 3.90 10.32
C THR A 89 26.97 4.44 11.48
N GLN A 90 27.01 3.78 12.65
CA GLN A 90 26.31 4.26 13.85
C GLN A 90 26.72 5.68 14.22
N PHE A 91 28.02 5.98 14.26
CA PHE A 91 28.52 7.32 14.57
C PHE A 91 28.10 8.37 13.53
N ARG A 92 28.11 8.02 12.24
CA ARG A 92 27.65 8.93 11.18
C ARG A 92 26.16 9.25 11.32
N VAL A 93 25.32 8.24 11.53
CA VAL A 93 23.87 8.42 11.75
C VAL A 93 23.62 9.22 13.02
N LEU A 94 24.32 8.93 14.11
CA LEU A 94 24.21 9.67 15.37
C LEU A 94 24.48 11.17 15.17
N LYS A 95 25.54 11.50 14.42
CA LYS A 95 25.89 12.88 14.08
C LYS A 95 24.87 13.52 13.15
N ARG A 96 24.37 12.78 12.15
CA ARG A 96 23.38 13.24 11.17
C ARG A 96 22.05 13.60 11.84
N GLU A 97 21.56 12.74 12.72
CA GLU A 97 20.26 12.88 13.39
C GLU A 97 20.34 13.74 14.66
N ASN A 98 21.54 14.18 15.07
CA ASN A 98 21.76 15.04 16.23
C ASN A 98 21.15 14.49 17.55
N GLN A 99 21.22 13.17 17.76
CA GLN A 99 20.58 12.47 18.89
C GLN A 99 19.05 12.66 18.99
N ILE A 100 18.38 12.97 17.88
CA ILE A 100 16.92 13.11 17.83
C ILE A 100 16.32 11.85 17.20
N CYS A 101 15.29 11.30 17.84
CA CYS A 101 14.56 10.17 17.29
C CYS A 101 13.82 10.59 16.01
N SER A 102 14.08 9.92 14.89
CA SER A 102 13.48 10.26 13.58
C SER A 102 11.95 10.08 13.54
N VAL A 103 11.36 9.37 14.50
CA VAL A 103 9.91 9.13 14.56
C VAL A 103 9.17 10.09 15.50
N CYS A 104 9.68 10.29 16.72
CA CYS A 104 8.98 11.13 17.71
C CYS A 104 9.55 12.54 17.84
N GLY A 105 10.69 12.84 17.20
CA GLY A 105 11.33 14.15 17.22
C GLY A 105 11.91 14.56 18.58
N LYS A 106 11.98 13.64 19.55
CA LYS A 106 12.54 13.91 20.88
C LYS A 106 14.02 13.56 20.93
N SER A 107 14.79 14.31 21.72
CA SER A 107 16.17 13.96 22.06
C SER A 107 16.19 12.62 22.81
N VAL A 108 17.10 11.75 22.40
CA VAL A 108 17.27 10.39 22.93
C VAL A 108 18.54 10.37 23.79
N LYS A 109 18.43 9.82 25.01
CA LYS A 109 19.58 9.62 25.90
C LYS A 109 20.47 8.50 25.37
N ASP A 110 21.77 8.56 25.64
CA ASP A 110 22.75 7.59 25.15
C ASP A 110 22.36 6.12 25.40
N ASP A 111 21.78 5.81 26.57
CA ASP A 111 21.35 4.44 26.95
C ASP A 111 20.06 3.96 26.22
N ASP A 112 19.34 4.87 25.56
CA ASP A 112 18.06 4.60 24.89
C ASP A 112 18.17 4.69 23.35
N ILE A 113 19.37 4.92 22.83
CA ILE A 113 19.64 5.03 21.39
C ILE A 113 19.62 3.66 20.74
N GLU A 114 18.74 3.50 19.76
CA GLU A 114 18.62 2.32 18.92
C GLU A 114 18.86 2.71 17.46
N PHE A 115 19.75 1.98 16.79
CA PHE A 115 19.97 2.11 15.35
C PHE A 115 19.10 1.10 14.62
N ASP A 116 18.16 1.61 13.84
CA ASP A 116 17.13 0.81 13.17
C ASP A 116 17.28 0.90 11.64
N HIS A 117 16.99 -0.21 10.97
CA HIS A 117 16.98 -0.25 9.50
C HIS A 117 15.65 0.26 8.98
N VAL A 118 15.65 1.37 8.25
CA VAL A 118 14.49 1.94 7.53
C VAL A 118 13.79 0.85 6.70
N ILE A 119 14.55 0.08 5.92
CA ILE A 119 14.07 -1.20 5.36
C ILE A 119 14.66 -2.31 6.22
N PRO A 120 13.87 -3.10 6.96
CA PRO A 120 14.39 -4.13 7.87
C PRO A 120 15.36 -5.08 7.18
N TRP A 121 16.41 -5.49 7.90
CA TRP A 121 17.38 -6.47 7.40
C TRP A 121 16.73 -7.76 6.87
N SER A 122 15.72 -8.29 7.56
CA SER A 122 14.98 -9.50 7.14
C SER A 122 14.20 -9.31 5.83
N LYS A 123 14.07 -8.07 5.36
CA LYS A 123 13.39 -7.69 4.11
C LYS A 123 14.39 -7.27 3.02
N GLY A 124 15.69 -7.39 3.30
CA GLY A 124 16.79 -7.12 2.37
C GLY A 124 17.47 -5.76 2.55
N GLY A 125 17.14 -4.96 3.57
CA GLY A 125 17.77 -3.66 3.75
C GLY A 125 19.27 -3.72 4.04
N SER A 126 20.03 -2.76 3.50
CA SER A 126 21.48 -2.63 3.70
C SER A 126 21.80 -1.99 5.06
N SER A 127 23.00 -2.24 5.59
CA SER A 127 23.52 -1.56 6.79
C SER A 127 24.31 -0.29 6.45
N GLU A 128 23.90 0.40 5.39
CA GLU A 128 24.47 1.66 4.95
C GLU A 128 23.77 2.84 5.61
N GLU A 129 24.49 3.94 5.78
CA GLU A 129 24.02 5.15 6.46
C GLU A 129 22.63 5.61 6.00
N ASN A 130 22.35 5.53 4.69
CA ASN A 130 21.08 5.96 4.10
C ASN A 130 19.88 5.11 4.51
N ASN A 131 20.10 3.83 4.87
CA ASN A 131 19.05 2.91 5.31
C ASN A 131 19.02 2.76 6.84
N ILE A 132 19.91 3.43 7.58
CA ILE A 132 19.92 3.42 9.04
C ILE A 132 19.37 4.74 9.58
N ARG A 133 18.55 4.65 10.62
CA ARG A 133 18.01 5.79 11.37
C ARG A 133 18.19 5.63 12.86
N LEU A 134 18.07 6.73 13.59
CA LEU A 134 18.14 6.76 15.05
C LEU A 134 16.72 6.77 15.63
N LEU A 135 16.41 5.82 16.51
CA LEU A 135 15.15 5.76 17.24
C LEU A 135 15.40 5.65 18.74
N CYS A 136 14.43 6.08 19.56
CA CYS A 136 14.37 5.67 20.96
C CYS A 136 13.83 4.25 21.10
N SER A 137 14.14 3.54 22.19
CA SER A 137 13.72 2.14 22.35
C SER A 137 12.21 1.95 22.30
N SER A 138 11.44 2.93 22.78
CA SER A 138 9.97 2.88 22.74
C SER A 138 9.41 2.94 21.31
N CYS A 139 9.95 3.81 20.46
CA CYS A 139 9.57 3.91 19.05
C CYS A 139 10.03 2.68 18.27
N ASN A 140 11.25 2.21 18.51
CA ASN A 140 11.80 1.03 17.86
C ASN A 140 10.95 -0.23 18.15
N ARG A 141 10.57 -0.45 19.42
CA ARG A 141 9.70 -1.57 19.83
C ARG A 141 8.32 -1.50 19.22
N LYS A 142 7.69 -0.31 19.16
CA LYS A 142 6.37 -0.12 18.56
C LYS A 142 6.35 -0.45 17.07
N ARG A 143 7.42 -0.09 16.36
CA ARG A 143 7.56 -0.35 14.93
C ARG A 143 7.76 -1.84 14.62
N GLY A 144 8.72 -2.48 15.28
CA GLY A 144 9.11 -3.86 14.97
C GLY A 144 9.59 -4.00 13.52
N LYS A 145 9.08 -5.01 12.80
CA LYS A 145 9.46 -5.29 11.39
C LYS A 145 8.59 -4.56 10.36
N LYS A 146 7.71 -3.67 10.79
CA LYS A 146 6.76 -2.96 9.92
C LYS A 146 7.46 -1.75 9.31
N PHE A 147 7.51 -1.69 7.99
CA PHE A 147 8.05 -0.53 7.25
C PHE A 147 7.20 -0.20 6.02
N GLU A 148 6.36 -1.14 5.60
CA GLU A 148 5.59 -1.08 4.37
C GLU A 148 4.70 0.17 4.35
N LYS A 149 3.91 0.43 5.40
CA LYS A 149 3.01 1.61 5.45
C LYS A 149 3.74 2.96 5.48
N GLU A 150 4.99 2.98 5.94
CA GLU A 150 5.76 4.21 6.13
C GLU A 150 6.49 4.61 4.84
N TYR A 151 6.91 3.64 4.04
CA TYR A 151 7.81 3.86 2.92
C TYR A 151 7.35 3.27 1.58
N LEU A 152 6.39 2.33 1.59
CA LEU A 152 5.81 1.82 0.37
C LEU A 152 4.55 2.62 0.04
N VAL A 153 4.49 2.99 -1.22
CA VAL A 153 3.35 3.61 -1.85
C VAL A 153 2.40 2.48 -2.23
N GLU A 154 1.17 2.49 -1.71
CA GLU A 154 0.22 1.39 -1.97
C GLU A 154 -0.40 1.54 -3.36
N SER A 155 -0.52 2.77 -3.88
CA SER A 155 -1.06 3.05 -5.22
C SER A 155 -0.44 4.29 -5.86
N PHE A 156 -0.41 4.40 -7.19
CA PHE A 156 0.08 5.60 -7.88
C PHE A 156 -0.69 6.89 -7.50
N ILE A 157 -1.97 6.76 -7.17
CA ILE A 157 -2.85 7.85 -6.72
C ILE A 157 -2.31 8.50 -5.44
N ASP A 158 -1.60 7.73 -4.61
CA ASP A 158 -1.00 8.18 -3.35
C ASP A 158 -0.05 9.37 -3.49
N HIS A 159 0.54 9.59 -4.67
CA HIS A 159 1.44 10.71 -4.96
C HIS A 159 0.72 11.95 -5.50
N LEU A 160 -0.52 11.78 -5.96
CA LEU A 160 -1.25 12.81 -6.69
C LEU A 160 -2.37 13.46 -5.86
N THR A 161 -2.67 12.93 -4.67
CA THR A 161 -3.81 13.38 -3.86
C THR A 161 -3.41 13.63 -2.41
N GLU A 162 -3.67 14.84 -1.93
CA GLU A 162 -3.53 15.15 -0.50
C GLU A 162 -4.62 14.44 0.31
N PRO A 163 -4.30 13.88 1.49
CA PRO A 163 -5.30 13.24 2.34
C PRO A 163 -6.28 14.28 2.90
N ASP A 164 -7.56 14.08 2.62
CA ASP A 164 -8.67 14.89 3.11
C ASP A 164 -9.08 14.47 4.55
N ASP A 165 -9.90 15.29 5.20
CA ASP A 165 -10.58 14.94 6.44
C ASP A 165 -11.72 13.92 6.18
N ASP A 166 -12.59 13.67 7.16
CA ASP A 166 -13.71 12.72 7.06
C ASP A 166 -14.79 13.11 6.02
N LYS A 167 -14.67 14.29 5.40
CA LYS A 167 -15.63 14.85 4.44
C LYS A 167 -15.73 14.03 3.16
N GLY A 168 -14.62 13.51 2.62
CA GLY A 168 -14.64 12.71 1.41
C GLY A 168 -15.50 11.44 1.54
N VAL A 169 -15.43 10.76 2.69
CA VAL A 169 -16.26 9.58 2.97
C VAL A 169 -17.73 9.96 3.15
N TRP A 170 -17.99 11.09 3.82
CA TRP A 170 -19.35 11.60 3.98
C TRP A 170 -19.98 11.92 2.62
N LEU A 171 -19.25 12.60 1.73
CA LEU A 171 -19.71 12.93 0.38
C LEU A 171 -19.95 11.66 -0.44
N LEU A 172 -19.04 10.70 -0.41
CA LEU A 172 -19.22 9.39 -1.05
C LEU A 172 -20.50 8.71 -0.56
N ARG A 173 -20.75 8.70 0.76
CA ARG A 173 -21.95 8.10 1.35
C ARG A 173 -23.23 8.82 0.90
N ALA A 174 -23.23 10.15 0.92
CA ALA A 174 -24.36 10.97 0.48
C ALA A 174 -24.65 10.75 -1.01
N ALA A 175 -23.61 10.76 -1.85
CA ALA A 175 -23.73 10.54 -3.29
C ALA A 175 -24.33 9.16 -3.60
N VAL A 176 -23.83 8.10 -2.95
CA VAL A 176 -24.35 6.74 -3.18
C VAL A 176 -25.78 6.58 -2.65
N ALA A 177 -26.12 7.19 -1.51
CA ALA A 177 -27.48 7.15 -0.98
C ALA A 177 -28.48 7.82 -1.95
N PHE A 178 -28.17 9.05 -2.39
CA PHE A 178 -28.98 9.74 -3.38
C PHE A 178 -29.06 8.97 -4.69
N GLY A 179 -27.94 8.43 -5.18
CA GLY A 179 -27.93 7.65 -6.42
C GLY A 179 -28.83 6.41 -6.38
N HIS A 180 -28.95 5.76 -5.22
CA HIS A 180 -29.90 4.66 -5.03
C HIS A 180 -31.36 5.13 -5.02
N ASP A 181 -31.66 6.18 -4.26
CA ASP A 181 -33.01 6.74 -4.18
C ASP A 181 -33.49 7.27 -5.54
N PHE A 182 -32.63 8.04 -6.23
CA PHE A 182 -32.89 8.56 -7.56
C PHE A 182 -33.12 7.46 -8.59
N LYS A 183 -32.29 6.40 -8.56
CA LYS A 183 -32.43 5.26 -9.47
C LYS A 183 -33.71 4.46 -9.20
N ARG A 184 -34.14 4.36 -7.93
CA ARG A 184 -35.40 3.72 -7.56
C ARG A 184 -36.59 4.48 -8.15
N ASP A 185 -36.56 5.80 -8.07
CA ASP A 185 -37.70 6.64 -8.44
C ASP A 185 -37.75 6.92 -9.95
N ASN A 186 -36.60 7.15 -10.58
CA ASN A 186 -36.51 7.59 -11.99
C ASN A 186 -36.04 6.49 -12.97
N LYS A 187 -35.67 5.29 -12.48
CA LYS A 187 -35.16 4.15 -13.28
C LYS A 187 -33.95 4.45 -14.17
N ARG A 188 -33.27 5.59 -13.98
CA ARG A 188 -32.02 5.97 -14.64
C ARG A 188 -30.96 6.36 -13.60
N ALA A 189 -29.70 6.42 -14.01
CA ALA A 189 -28.64 6.97 -13.16
C ALA A 189 -28.76 8.50 -13.04
N PRO A 190 -28.36 9.10 -11.90
CA PRO A 190 -28.31 10.55 -11.73
C PRO A 190 -27.18 11.16 -12.59
N THR A 191 -27.44 12.35 -13.11
CA THR A 191 -26.48 13.22 -13.83
C THR A 191 -25.94 14.31 -12.89
N ALA A 192 -24.93 15.06 -13.32
CA ALA A 192 -24.38 16.15 -12.52
C ALA A 192 -25.44 17.21 -12.15
N GLN A 193 -26.37 17.50 -13.07
CA GLN A 193 -27.48 18.41 -12.78
C GLN A 193 -28.42 17.86 -11.70
N ASP A 194 -28.74 16.56 -11.73
CA ASP A 194 -29.59 15.95 -10.70
C ASP A 194 -28.94 16.03 -9.31
N TYR A 195 -27.60 15.97 -9.23
CA TYR A 195 -26.86 16.21 -7.99
C TYR A 195 -26.84 17.69 -7.60
N ALA A 196 -26.69 18.62 -8.55
CA ALA A 196 -26.74 20.06 -8.31
C ALA A 196 -28.07 20.48 -7.69
N ASP A 197 -29.18 19.96 -8.24
CA ASP A 197 -30.53 20.24 -7.77
C ASP A 197 -30.79 19.67 -6.35
N HIS A 198 -30.05 18.63 -5.94
CA HIS A 198 -30.19 18.00 -4.63
C HIS A 198 -29.24 18.56 -3.56
N LEU A 199 -28.03 18.97 -3.94
CA LEU A 199 -26.95 19.31 -3.00
C LEU A 199 -26.59 20.80 -2.97
N ALA A 200 -26.86 21.56 -4.05
CA ALA A 200 -26.33 22.91 -4.25
C ALA A 200 -27.38 23.91 -4.78
N ASP A 201 -28.67 23.70 -4.48
CA ASP A 201 -29.78 24.56 -4.92
C ASP A 201 -29.79 24.83 -6.45
N GLY A 202 -29.22 23.93 -7.25
CA GLY A 202 -29.18 24.00 -8.71
C GLY A 202 -27.95 24.69 -9.33
N GLU A 203 -27.00 25.20 -8.54
CA GLU A 203 -25.73 25.71 -9.06
C GLU A 203 -24.75 24.57 -9.33
N LEU A 204 -24.30 24.44 -10.58
CA LEU A 204 -23.40 23.35 -10.99
C LEU A 204 -21.94 23.72 -10.68
N THR A 205 -21.30 22.92 -9.85
CA THR A 205 -19.89 23.05 -9.48
C THR A 205 -19.10 21.80 -9.91
N ALA A 206 -17.79 21.79 -9.65
CA ALA A 206 -16.97 20.59 -9.91
C ALA A 206 -17.29 19.43 -8.95
N PHE A 207 -18.01 19.68 -7.84
CA PHE A 207 -18.32 18.64 -6.85
C PHE A 207 -19.40 17.67 -7.31
N GLU A 208 -20.33 18.12 -8.17
CA GLU A 208 -21.40 17.28 -8.71
C GLU A 208 -20.85 16.23 -9.66
N ASP A 209 -19.88 16.58 -10.50
CA ASP A 209 -19.19 15.63 -11.37
C ASP A 209 -18.45 14.56 -10.55
N ILE A 210 -17.85 14.96 -9.42
CA ILE A 210 -17.22 14.03 -8.49
C ILE A 210 -18.26 13.06 -7.89
N ALA A 211 -19.44 13.55 -7.50
CA ALA A 211 -20.51 12.72 -6.95
C ALA A 211 -21.06 11.70 -7.97
N VAL A 212 -21.20 12.11 -9.24
CA VAL A 212 -21.57 11.19 -10.35
C VAL A 212 -20.52 10.08 -10.49
N ASN A 213 -19.24 10.46 -10.53
CA ASN A 213 -18.14 9.51 -10.67
C ASN A 213 -18.11 8.53 -9.49
N TYR A 214 -18.27 9.00 -8.25
CA TYR A 214 -18.35 8.14 -7.08
C TYR A 214 -19.46 7.09 -7.17
N PHE A 215 -20.69 7.49 -7.52
CA PHE A 215 -21.78 6.52 -7.66
C PHE A 215 -21.52 5.51 -8.78
N SER A 216 -20.98 5.99 -9.92
CA SER A 216 -20.61 5.14 -11.04
C SER A 216 -19.52 4.12 -10.66
N ASP A 217 -18.43 4.56 -10.06
CA ASP A 217 -17.28 3.74 -9.70
C ASP A 217 -17.65 2.67 -8.66
N VAL A 218 -18.44 3.04 -7.65
CA VAL A 218 -18.96 2.09 -6.66
C VAL A 218 -19.86 1.06 -7.33
N THR A 219 -20.71 1.49 -8.27
CA THR A 219 -21.58 0.60 -9.03
C THR A 219 -20.78 -0.39 -9.87
N VAL A 220 -19.76 0.09 -10.61
CA VAL A 220 -18.86 -0.75 -11.40
C VAL A 220 -18.11 -1.75 -10.51
N PHE A 221 -17.62 -1.31 -9.35
CA PHE A 221 -16.92 -2.18 -8.39
C PHE A 221 -17.78 -3.35 -7.93
N PHE A 222 -19.04 -3.12 -7.57
CA PHE A 222 -19.92 -4.19 -7.05
C PHE A 222 -20.56 -5.05 -8.14
N GLN A 223 -20.66 -4.55 -9.37
CA GLN A 223 -21.05 -5.33 -10.56
C GLN A 223 -19.90 -6.22 -11.07
N GLY A 224 -18.66 -5.80 -10.83
CA GLY A 224 -17.46 -6.56 -11.17
C GLY A 224 -17.27 -7.85 -10.37
N LYS A 225 -16.19 -8.58 -10.68
CA LYS A 225 -15.76 -9.75 -9.90
C LYS A 225 -15.22 -9.31 -8.55
N ARG A 226 -15.52 -10.07 -7.50
CA ARG A 226 -14.97 -9.86 -6.15
C ARG A 226 -13.43 -9.80 -6.21
N PRO A 227 -12.78 -8.77 -5.65
CA PRO A 227 -11.33 -8.73 -5.49
C PRO A 227 -10.81 -9.90 -4.66
N TYR A 228 -9.66 -10.46 -5.02
CA TYR A 228 -9.10 -11.64 -4.35
C TYR A 228 -8.67 -11.34 -2.91
N GLU A 229 -8.39 -10.07 -2.60
CA GLU A 229 -7.97 -9.59 -1.28
C GLU A 229 -9.11 -9.57 -0.25
N LEU A 230 -10.37 -9.54 -0.70
CA LEU A 230 -11.55 -9.47 0.16
C LEU A 230 -12.14 -10.85 0.37
N SER A 231 -12.41 -11.25 1.62
CA SER A 231 -13.19 -12.46 1.88
C SER A 231 -14.63 -12.32 1.36
N THR A 232 -15.30 -13.45 1.14
CA THR A 232 -16.73 -13.45 0.74
C THR A 232 -17.60 -12.72 1.77
N SER A 233 -17.28 -12.87 3.06
CA SER A 233 -18.00 -12.20 4.15
C SER A 233 -17.84 -10.68 4.07
N GLN A 234 -16.60 -10.20 3.94
CA GLN A 234 -16.29 -8.77 3.81
C GLN A 234 -16.94 -8.15 2.58
N PHE A 235 -16.88 -8.83 1.43
CA PHE A 235 -17.48 -8.31 0.20
C PHE A 235 -19.02 -8.21 0.30
N ASN A 236 -19.66 -9.19 0.93
CA ASN A 236 -21.10 -9.15 1.19
C ASN A 236 -21.47 -8.05 2.18
N ALA A 237 -20.61 -7.76 3.16
CA ALA A 237 -20.80 -6.68 4.11
C ALA A 237 -20.68 -5.30 3.45
N LEU A 238 -19.70 -5.11 2.58
CA LEU A 238 -19.58 -3.91 1.76
C LEU A 238 -20.82 -3.73 0.86
N LYS A 239 -21.29 -4.80 0.21
CA LYS A 239 -22.54 -4.75 -0.59
C LYS A 239 -23.76 -4.37 0.25
N PHE A 240 -23.83 -4.82 1.49
CA PHE A 240 -24.89 -4.44 2.42
C PHE A 240 -24.75 -2.96 2.81
N ARG A 241 -23.59 -2.54 3.33
CA ARG A 241 -23.31 -1.15 3.74
C ARG A 241 -23.69 -0.14 2.68
N TRP A 242 -23.27 -0.41 1.44
CA TRP A 242 -23.43 0.49 0.30
C TRP A 242 -24.74 0.31 -0.45
N GLY A 243 -25.68 -0.47 0.07
CA GLY A 243 -27.05 -0.54 -0.48
C GLY A 243 -27.23 -1.39 -1.73
N PHE A 244 -26.20 -2.09 -2.21
CA PHE A 244 -26.31 -3.00 -3.36
C PHE A 244 -27.07 -4.29 -3.06
N LYS A 245 -27.36 -4.58 -1.78
CA LYS A 245 -28.22 -5.69 -1.35
C LYS A 245 -29.64 -5.26 -0.98
N THR A 246 -29.81 -4.07 -0.39
CA THR A 246 -31.07 -3.60 0.20
C THR A 246 -31.69 -2.38 -0.48
N GLY A 247 -30.97 -1.72 -1.39
CA GLY A 247 -31.40 -0.48 -2.06
C GLY A 247 -31.22 0.80 -1.23
N GLY A 248 -30.47 0.76 -0.13
CA GLY A 248 -30.23 1.90 0.75
C GLY A 248 -28.96 1.74 1.58
N VAL A 249 -28.30 2.85 1.89
CA VAL A 249 -26.98 2.88 2.55
C VAL A 249 -27.11 2.82 4.07
N HIS A 250 -26.43 1.87 4.71
CA HIS A 250 -26.50 1.63 6.16
C HIS A 250 -25.35 2.30 6.91
N THR A 251 -25.32 2.29 8.24
CA THR A 251 -24.11 2.69 9.00
C THR A 251 -23.14 1.51 9.13
N ILE A 252 -21.88 1.78 9.47
CA ILE A 252 -20.89 0.71 9.75
C ILE A 252 -21.37 -0.16 10.92
N LYS A 253 -21.90 0.46 11.98
CA LYS A 253 -22.37 -0.26 13.18
C LYS A 253 -23.51 -1.22 12.87
N ASP A 254 -24.48 -0.78 12.07
CA ASP A 254 -25.61 -1.62 11.68
C ASP A 254 -25.17 -2.79 10.80
N THR A 255 -24.22 -2.54 9.90
CA THR A 255 -23.65 -3.57 9.01
C THR A 255 -22.95 -4.67 9.79
N VAL A 256 -22.08 -4.30 10.73
CA VAL A 256 -21.34 -5.20 11.62
C VAL A 256 -22.30 -6.01 12.49
N LYS A 257 -23.33 -5.36 13.06
CA LYS A 257 -24.37 -6.02 13.87
C LYS A 257 -25.19 -7.02 13.07
N GLN A 258 -25.60 -6.66 11.85
CA GLN A 258 -26.48 -7.49 11.02
C GLN A 258 -25.77 -8.73 10.48
N LEU A 259 -24.47 -8.64 10.19
CA LEU A 259 -23.71 -9.71 9.56
C LEU A 259 -22.76 -10.46 10.52
N GLY A 260 -22.63 -10.00 11.76
CA GLY A 260 -21.80 -10.66 12.78
C GLY A 260 -20.31 -10.66 12.45
N ILE A 261 -19.81 -9.60 11.81
CA ILE A 261 -18.40 -9.44 11.42
C ILE A 261 -17.70 -8.59 12.48
N ASP A 262 -16.39 -8.78 12.67
CA ASP A 262 -15.61 -7.91 13.55
C ASP A 262 -15.50 -6.48 12.99
N LEU A 263 -15.58 -5.47 13.88
CA LEU A 263 -15.58 -4.06 13.48
C LEU A 263 -14.26 -3.66 12.82
N GLU A 264 -13.11 -4.10 13.33
CA GLU A 264 -11.81 -3.73 12.77
C GLU A 264 -11.55 -4.44 11.45
N ASP A 265 -11.97 -5.71 11.34
CA ASP A 265 -11.87 -6.46 10.08
C ASP A 265 -12.75 -5.84 8.98
N TYR A 266 -13.99 -5.47 9.30
CA TYR A 266 -14.86 -4.75 8.38
C TYR A 266 -14.26 -3.38 8.00
N PHE A 267 -13.78 -2.62 9.00
CA PHE A 267 -13.26 -1.28 8.77
C PHE A 267 -12.03 -1.29 7.87
N LEU A 268 -11.18 -2.32 7.94
CA LEU A 268 -10.07 -2.49 7.01
C LEU A 268 -10.58 -2.69 5.56
N ALA A 269 -11.62 -3.49 5.36
CA ALA A 269 -12.22 -3.69 4.04
C ALA A 269 -12.85 -2.42 3.48
N GLU A 270 -13.54 -1.64 4.32
CA GLU A 270 -14.12 -0.33 3.96
C GLU A 270 -13.04 0.66 3.54
N ARG A 271 -11.94 0.72 4.31
CA ARG A 271 -10.80 1.59 3.99
C ARG A 271 -10.18 1.24 2.63
N ASN A 272 -9.97 -0.05 2.38
CA ASN A 272 -9.42 -0.52 1.12
C ASN A 272 -10.31 -0.13 -0.07
N LEU A 273 -11.64 -0.20 0.09
CA LEU A 273 -12.60 0.25 -0.93
C LEU A 273 -12.45 1.76 -1.20
N VAL A 274 -12.50 2.58 -0.14
CA VAL A 274 -12.42 4.04 -0.26
C VAL A 274 -11.11 4.50 -0.90
N GLN A 275 -9.99 3.88 -0.53
CA GLN A 275 -8.69 4.13 -1.19
C GLN A 275 -8.71 3.72 -2.68
N ARG A 276 -9.39 2.62 -3.03
CA ARG A 276 -9.54 2.17 -4.43
C ARG A 276 -10.34 3.14 -5.28
N LEU A 277 -11.27 3.86 -4.67
CA LEU A 277 -12.04 4.94 -5.29
C LEU A 277 -11.25 6.26 -5.37
N GLY A 278 -9.97 6.25 -4.99
CA GLY A 278 -9.08 7.41 -5.04
C GLY A 278 -9.26 8.40 -3.90
N ILE A 279 -10.06 8.06 -2.89
CA ILE A 279 -10.31 8.96 -1.74
C ILE A 279 -9.26 8.68 -0.66
N ARG A 280 -8.44 9.68 -0.36
CA ARG A 280 -7.41 9.63 0.70
C ARG A 280 -7.95 10.32 1.94
N ILE A 281 -7.91 9.62 3.08
CA ILE A 281 -8.36 10.14 4.38
C ILE A 281 -7.20 10.14 5.36
N LYS A 282 -7.04 11.23 6.13
CA LYS A 282 -5.98 11.34 7.14
C LYS A 282 -6.06 10.22 8.19
N GLU A 283 -4.93 9.55 8.44
CA GLU A 283 -4.84 8.44 9.42
C GLU A 283 -4.75 8.91 10.90
N THR A 284 -5.35 10.05 11.24
CA THR A 284 -5.38 10.49 12.64
C THR A 284 -6.50 9.78 13.41
N LYS A 285 -6.27 9.45 14.68
CA LYS A 285 -7.24 8.73 15.51
C LYS A 285 -8.63 9.39 15.51
N ASN A 286 -8.68 10.73 15.60
CA ASN A 286 -9.92 11.49 15.60
C ASN A 286 -10.73 11.31 14.30
N VAL A 287 -10.07 11.39 13.13
CA VAL A 287 -10.72 11.23 11.83
C VAL A 287 -11.23 9.79 11.65
N LEU A 288 -10.43 8.80 12.03
CA LEU A 288 -10.83 7.39 11.96
C LEU A 288 -12.02 7.08 12.89
N ASP A 289 -12.04 7.65 14.10
CA ASP A 289 -13.14 7.48 15.05
C ASP A 289 -14.45 8.15 14.57
N LYS A 290 -14.36 9.25 13.82
CA LYS A 290 -15.52 9.86 13.15
C LYS A 290 -16.02 8.98 12.01
N TRP A 291 -15.13 8.47 11.15
CA TRP A 291 -15.50 7.58 10.06
C TRP A 291 -16.20 6.32 10.59
N LYS A 292 -15.70 5.69 11.66
CA LYS A 292 -16.35 4.52 12.28
C LYS A 292 -17.79 4.77 12.75
N LYS A 293 -18.23 6.03 12.89
CA LYS A 293 -19.60 6.40 13.29
C LYS A 293 -20.53 6.62 12.10
N LEU A 294 -20.02 6.73 10.87
CA LEU A 294 -20.80 6.94 9.63
C LEU A 294 -21.53 5.68 9.17
#